data_AF-A0A2D5JQE0-F1
#
_entry.id   AF-A0A2D5JQE0-F1
#
_cell.length_a   1.000
_cell.length_b   1.000
_cell.length_c   1.000
_cell.angle_alpha   90.00
_cell.angle_beta   90.00
_cell.angle_gamma   90.00
#
_symmetry.space_group_name_H-M   'P 1'
#
loop_
_entity.id
_entity.type
_entity.pdbx_description
1 polymer ?
#
loop_
_entity_poly.entity_id
_entity_poly.type
_entity_poly.pdbx_seq_one_letter_code
_entity_poly.pdbx_strand_id
1 'polypeptide(L)'
;MNKREFLKNVSLAAVGLPFIRTSFSTSLNTLKHLSPNQIATEENFWLQVRKDYSLKPDYINLESGYYNIIPNPTLNHMIDHARMVNYEGSYYMRTVQWDQKNAMAAKLAKVVGTSAKNLIITRNTTESLDMVIKGMNWKKGDEAVYAKQDYGAMKMMF
;
A
#
# COMPACT_ATOMS: atom_id res chain seq x y z
N MET A 1 -10.14 5.65 7.48
CA MET A 1 -8.66 5.69 7.65
C MET A 1 -8.33 6.41 8.95
N ASN A 2 -7.74 5.71 9.94
CA ASN A 2 -7.35 6.35 11.20
C ASN A 2 -6.06 7.15 10.98
N LYS A 3 -6.16 8.48 10.90
CA LYS A 3 -5.01 9.39 10.68
C LYS A 3 -3.89 9.15 11.70
N ARG A 4 -4.22 8.74 12.93
CA ARG A 4 -3.25 8.39 13.98
C ARG A 4 -2.40 7.19 13.62
N GLU A 5 -2.98 6.18 12.99
CA GLU A 5 -2.32 4.93 12.65
C GLU A 5 -1.49 5.06 11.35
N PHE A 6 -2.03 5.80 10.37
CA PHE A 6 -1.28 6.22 9.18
C PHE A 6 0.01 6.96 9.55
N LEU A 7 -0.07 7.94 10.45
CA LEU A 7 1.10 8.74 10.84
C LEU A 7 2.11 7.94 11.68
N LYS A 8 1.67 7.01 12.55
CA LYS A 8 2.56 6.07 13.26
C LYS A 8 3.38 5.22 12.28
N ASN A 9 2.74 4.71 11.24
CA ASN A 9 3.41 3.87 10.24
C ASN A 9 4.28 4.69 9.27
N VAL A 10 3.89 5.93 8.95
CA VAL A 10 4.73 6.87 8.17
C VAL A 10 6.02 7.24 8.92
N SER A 11 5.96 7.41 10.25
CA SER A 11 7.18 7.66 11.05
C SER A 11 8.17 6.49 11.04
N LEU A 12 7.70 5.23 10.95
CA LEU A 12 8.55 4.06 10.78
C LEU A 12 9.07 3.91 9.33
N ALA A 13 8.24 4.24 8.33
CA ALA A 13 8.64 4.20 6.91
C ALA A 13 9.67 5.29 6.55
N ALA A 14 9.61 6.46 7.19
CA ALA A 14 10.50 7.60 6.93
C ALA A 14 11.97 7.34 7.31
N VAL A 15 12.25 6.36 8.18
CA VAL A 15 13.62 5.97 8.55
C VAL A 15 14.21 4.97 7.55
N GLY A 16 13.39 4.30 6.73
CA GLY A 16 13.80 3.18 5.87
C GLY A 16 13.93 3.49 4.36
N LEU A 17 13.59 4.69 3.91
CA LEU A 17 13.53 5.05 2.47
C LEU A 17 14.43 6.25 2.13
N PRO A 18 15.77 6.09 2.06
CA PRO A 18 16.68 7.17 1.69
C PRO A 18 16.59 7.65 0.24
N PHE A 19 15.71 7.06 -0.60
CA PHE A 19 15.73 7.26 -2.05
C PHE A 19 14.42 7.72 -2.71
N ILE A 20 13.40 8.12 -1.95
CA ILE A 20 12.21 8.77 -2.53
C ILE A 20 12.21 10.23 -2.09
N ARG A 21 13.04 11.05 -2.75
CA ARG A 21 12.98 12.52 -2.62
C ARG A 21 11.78 13.06 -3.39
N THR A 22 10.58 12.85 -2.85
CA THR A 22 9.40 13.61 -3.26
C THR A 22 9.29 14.85 -2.36
N SER A 23 8.63 15.91 -2.85
CA SER A 23 8.32 17.12 -2.07
C SER A 23 7.63 16.79 -0.72
N PHE A 24 6.94 15.65 -0.67
CA PHE A 24 6.37 15.06 0.54
C PHE A 24 7.41 14.67 1.61
N SER A 25 8.54 14.08 1.24
CA SER A 25 9.61 13.70 2.17
C SER A 25 10.27 14.93 2.83
N THR A 26 10.46 16.00 2.05
CA THR A 26 10.98 17.29 2.54
C THR A 26 10.00 17.94 3.51
N SER A 27 8.71 17.93 3.18
CA SER A 27 7.65 18.49 4.04
C SER A 27 7.44 17.69 5.32
N LEU A 28 7.61 16.36 5.29
CA LEU A 28 7.56 15.55 6.50
C LEU A 28 8.75 15.81 7.42
N ASN A 29 9.94 16.05 6.86
CA ASN A 29 11.14 16.35 7.65
C ASN A 29 11.02 17.65 8.44
N THR A 30 10.38 18.68 7.87
CA THR A 30 10.16 19.95 8.57
C THR A 30 9.14 19.82 9.70
N LEU A 31 8.23 18.84 9.64
CA LEU A 31 7.18 18.61 10.63
C LEU A 31 7.54 17.53 11.67
N LYS A 32 8.74 16.94 11.61
CA LYS A 32 9.20 15.86 12.52
C LYS A 32 9.14 16.22 14.00
N HIS A 33 9.24 17.51 14.33
CA HIS A 33 9.20 18.01 15.70
C HIS A 33 7.77 18.15 16.26
N LEU A 34 6.75 18.06 15.41
CA LEU A 34 5.36 18.17 15.80
C LEU A 34 4.78 16.81 16.18
N SER A 35 3.90 16.80 17.18
CA SER A 35 3.11 15.63 17.52
C SER A 35 2.09 15.30 16.40
N PRO A 36 1.59 14.06 16.32
CA PRO A 36 0.58 13.69 15.32
C PRO A 36 -0.69 14.55 15.34
N ASN A 37 -1.11 15.03 16.53
CA ASN A 37 -2.27 15.91 16.66
C ASN A 37 -1.99 17.30 16.10
N GLN A 38 -0.76 17.80 16.25
CA GLN A 38 -0.33 19.07 15.65
C GLN A 38 -0.24 18.94 14.13
N ILE A 39 0.38 17.88 13.61
CA ILE A 39 0.43 17.62 12.16
C ILE A 39 -0.98 17.51 11.56
N ALA A 40 -1.93 16.94 12.29
CA ALA A 40 -3.32 16.82 11.84
C ALA A 40 -4.00 18.19 11.61
N THR A 41 -3.52 19.26 12.27
CA THR A 41 -4.02 20.64 12.10
C THR A 41 -3.16 21.48 11.15
N GLU A 42 -2.07 20.94 10.60
CA GLU A 42 -1.20 21.66 9.66
C GLU A 42 -1.82 21.72 8.25
N GLU A 43 -2.67 22.70 8.01
CA GLU A 43 -3.39 22.85 6.73
C GLU A 43 -2.47 22.96 5.52
N ASN A 44 -1.35 23.68 5.63
CA ASN A 44 -0.38 23.81 4.52
C ASN A 44 0.20 22.46 4.09
N PHE A 45 0.41 21.56 5.04
CA PHE A 45 0.87 20.20 4.77
C PHE A 45 -0.20 19.41 4.01
N TRP A 46 -1.45 19.42 4.48
CA TRP A 46 -2.54 18.69 3.83
C TRP A 46 -2.91 19.26 2.46
N LEU A 47 -2.85 20.58 2.27
CA LEU A 47 -2.99 21.22 0.97
C LEU A 47 -1.90 20.77 -0.01
N GLN A 48 -0.67 20.57 0.47
CA GLN A 48 0.41 20.04 -0.36
C GLN A 48 0.15 18.58 -0.76
N VAL A 49 -0.30 17.73 0.17
CA VAL A 49 -0.71 16.35 -0.14
C VAL A 49 -1.88 16.32 -1.13
N ARG A 50 -2.86 17.20 -0.97
CA ARG A 50 -4.05 17.29 -1.82
C ARG A 50 -3.71 17.62 -3.27
N LYS A 51 -2.63 18.37 -3.53
CA LYS A 51 -2.16 18.72 -4.89
C LYS A 51 -1.67 17.50 -5.67
N ASP A 52 -1.28 16.42 -5.00
CA ASP A 52 -0.83 15.20 -5.67
C ASP A 52 -2.01 14.43 -6.31
N TYR A 53 -3.27 14.81 -6.06
CA TYR A 53 -4.44 14.10 -6.56
C TYR A 53 -5.21 14.90 -7.61
N SER A 54 -5.47 14.26 -8.74
CA SER A 54 -6.46 14.71 -9.73
C SER A 54 -7.85 14.25 -9.29
N LEU A 55 -8.59 15.13 -8.59
CA LEU A 55 -9.96 14.84 -8.13
C LEU A 55 -10.98 15.52 -9.03
N LYS A 56 -12.04 14.80 -9.38
CA LYS A 56 -13.17 15.35 -10.15
C LYS A 56 -13.92 16.39 -9.29
N PRO A 57 -14.14 17.63 -9.78
CA PRO A 57 -14.72 18.70 -8.96
C PRO A 57 -16.23 18.54 -8.71
N ASP A 58 -16.92 17.74 -9.52
CA ASP A 58 -18.37 17.53 -9.43
C ASP A 58 -18.82 16.89 -8.11
N TYR A 59 -17.91 16.28 -7.36
CA TYR A 59 -18.21 15.65 -6.08
C TYR A 59 -17.02 15.71 -5.11
N ILE A 60 -17.33 15.59 -3.82
CA ILE A 60 -16.34 15.37 -2.77
C ILE A 60 -16.21 13.86 -2.57
N ASN A 61 -15.03 13.30 -2.82
CA ASN A 61 -14.79 11.88 -2.58
C ASN A 61 -14.61 11.62 -1.07
N LEU A 62 -15.65 11.08 -0.43
CA LEU A 62 -15.61 10.60 0.96
C LEU A 62 -15.50 9.07 1.06
N GLU A 63 -15.30 8.37 -0.06
CA GLU A 63 -15.35 6.91 -0.20
C GLU A 63 -13.97 6.29 -0.49
N SER A 64 -12.87 6.92 -0.04
CA SER A 64 -11.51 6.38 -0.20
C SER A 64 -11.31 5.00 0.46
N GLY A 65 -12.23 4.59 1.34
CA GLY A 65 -12.25 3.25 1.94
C GLY A 65 -12.75 2.16 0.99
N TYR A 66 -13.62 2.49 0.04
CA TYR A 66 -14.08 1.56 -0.99
C TYR A 66 -13.05 1.45 -2.12
N TYR A 67 -12.62 2.60 -2.64
CA TYR A 67 -11.59 2.68 -3.67
C TYR A 67 -10.73 3.92 -3.46
N ASN A 68 -9.41 3.71 -3.34
CA ASN A 68 -8.48 4.81 -3.16
C ASN A 68 -7.96 5.31 -4.51
N ILE A 69 -8.09 6.61 -4.75
CA ILE A 69 -7.57 7.27 -5.95
C ILE A 69 -6.04 7.30 -5.85
N ILE A 70 -5.34 6.87 -6.90
CA ILE A 70 -3.87 6.86 -6.91
C ILE A 70 -3.36 8.31 -7.07
N PRO A 71 -2.44 8.79 -6.21
CA PRO A 71 -1.79 10.09 -6.42
C PRO A 71 -1.03 10.13 -7.75
N ASN A 72 -1.05 11.28 -8.44
CA ASN A 72 -0.41 11.51 -9.74
C ASN A 72 1.06 11.04 -9.79
N PRO A 73 1.92 11.30 -8.78
CA PRO A 73 3.30 10.80 -8.82
C PRO A 73 3.38 9.27 -8.89
N THR A 74 2.54 8.57 -8.15
CA THR A 74 2.49 7.10 -8.13
C THR A 74 1.85 6.55 -9.41
N LEU A 75 0.77 7.17 -9.89
CA LEU A 75 0.08 6.78 -11.12
C LEU A 75 1.01 6.90 -12.33
N ASN A 76 1.74 8.01 -12.44
CA ASN A 76 2.68 8.24 -13.53
C ASN A 76 3.80 7.20 -13.53
N HIS A 77 4.42 6.95 -12.36
CA HIS A 77 5.46 5.93 -12.24
C HIS A 77 4.94 4.52 -12.57
N MET A 78 3.70 4.19 -12.20
CA MET A 78 3.08 2.91 -12.55
C MET A 78 2.91 2.77 -14.06
N ILE A 79 2.43 3.81 -14.74
CA ILE A 79 2.26 3.83 -16.20
C ILE A 79 3.61 3.70 -16.90
N ASP A 80 4.63 4.44 -16.47
CA ASP A 80 5.96 4.39 -17.06
C ASP A 80 6.63 3.03 -16.84
N HIS A 81 6.46 2.43 -15.67
CA HIS A 81 6.91 1.06 -15.42
C HIS A 81 6.21 0.07 -16.35
N ALA A 82 4.89 0.17 -16.55
CA ALA A 82 4.17 -0.71 -17.46
C ALA A 82 4.65 -0.56 -18.92
N ARG A 83 4.93 0.67 -19.36
CA ARG A 83 5.51 0.94 -20.70
C ARG A 83 6.90 0.31 -20.84
N MET A 84 7.76 0.44 -19.83
CA MET A 84 9.10 -0.17 -19.83
C MET A 84 9.00 -1.69 -19.91
N VAL A 85 8.16 -2.32 -19.08
CA VAL A 85 7.99 -3.78 -19.08
C VAL A 85 7.48 -4.27 -20.43
N ASN A 86 6.56 -3.53 -21.06
CA ASN A 86 6.07 -3.85 -22.40
C ASN A 86 7.17 -3.71 -23.48
N TYR A 87 8.04 -2.70 -23.34
CA TYR A 87 9.17 -2.47 -24.25
C TYR A 87 10.23 -3.57 -24.14
N GLU A 88 10.61 -3.98 -22.93
CA GLU A 88 11.60 -5.03 -22.69
C GLU A 88 11.06 -6.46 -22.91
N GLY A 89 9.76 -6.65 -22.72
CA GLY A 89 9.05 -7.90 -22.98
C GLY A 89 9.61 -9.09 -22.20
N SER A 90 9.91 -10.17 -22.92
CA SER A 90 10.35 -11.44 -22.32
C SER A 90 11.70 -11.34 -21.62
N TYR A 91 12.55 -10.39 -22.01
CA TYR A 91 13.84 -10.16 -21.37
C TYR A 91 13.62 -9.78 -19.90
N TYR A 92 12.88 -8.69 -19.64
CA TYR A 92 12.52 -8.26 -18.28
C TYR A 92 11.92 -9.40 -17.45
N MET A 93 10.97 -10.13 -18.03
CA MET A 93 10.27 -11.22 -17.34
C MET A 93 11.18 -12.40 -16.99
N ARG A 94 12.27 -12.63 -17.72
CA ARG A 94 13.18 -13.75 -17.47
C ARG A 94 14.41 -13.37 -16.65
N THR A 95 14.82 -12.10 -16.67
CA THR A 95 16.11 -11.68 -16.07
C THR A 95 15.95 -10.70 -14.91
N VAL A 96 15.03 -9.74 -14.98
CA VAL A 96 15.01 -8.59 -14.06
C VAL A 96 13.86 -8.64 -13.04
N GLN A 97 12.70 -9.20 -13.41
CA GLN A 97 11.48 -9.04 -12.61
C GLN A 97 11.59 -9.54 -11.16
N TRP A 98 12.37 -10.59 -10.92
CA TRP A 98 12.44 -11.24 -9.61
C TRP A 98 13.19 -10.38 -8.62
N ASP A 99 14.34 -9.82 -9.02
CA ASP A 99 15.13 -8.92 -8.19
C ASP A 99 14.35 -7.64 -7.86
N GLN A 100 13.64 -7.06 -8.84
CA GLN A 100 12.80 -5.89 -8.58
C GLN A 100 11.63 -6.20 -7.63
N LYS A 101 10.94 -7.33 -7.82
CA LYS A 101 9.86 -7.77 -6.91
C LYS A 101 10.38 -8.03 -5.51
N ASN A 102 11.52 -8.69 -5.37
CA ASN A 102 12.17 -8.95 -4.08
C ASN A 102 12.59 -7.65 -3.38
N ALA A 103 13.13 -6.68 -4.11
CA ALA A 103 13.46 -5.36 -3.58
C ALA A 103 12.22 -4.62 -3.06
N MET A 104 11.08 -4.75 -3.75
CA MET A 104 9.82 -4.15 -3.30
C MET A 104 9.23 -4.85 -2.08
N ALA A 105 9.25 -6.18 -2.04
CA ALA A 105 8.86 -6.94 -0.86
C ALA A 105 9.72 -6.57 0.36
N ALA A 106 11.04 -6.43 0.18
CA ALA A 106 11.94 -6.00 1.25
C ALA A 106 11.65 -4.58 1.76
N LYS A 107 11.29 -3.64 0.87
CA LYS A 107 10.85 -2.29 1.28
C LYS A 107 9.54 -2.36 2.08
N LEU A 108 8.55 -3.12 1.63
CA LEU A 108 7.28 -3.26 2.33
C LEU A 108 7.44 -3.97 3.69
N ALA A 109 8.33 -4.96 3.77
CA ALA A 109 8.63 -5.67 5.01
C ALA A 109 9.12 -4.73 6.12
N LYS A 110 9.95 -3.74 5.77
CA LYS A 110 10.39 -2.69 6.71
C LYS A 110 9.23 -1.83 7.21
N VAL A 111 8.25 -1.52 6.35
CA VAL A 111 7.08 -0.71 6.71
C VAL A 111 6.18 -1.45 7.70
N VAL A 112 5.96 -2.76 7.50
CA VAL A 112 5.09 -3.57 8.36
C VAL A 112 5.81 -4.21 9.55
N GLY A 113 7.12 -4.02 9.67
CA GLY A 113 7.92 -4.53 10.81
C GLY A 113 8.19 -6.04 10.77
N THR A 114 8.32 -6.65 9.59
CA THR A 114 8.66 -8.07 9.43
C THR A 114 9.93 -8.27 8.59
N SER A 115 10.44 -9.49 8.54
CA SER A 115 11.55 -9.84 7.64
C SER A 115 11.07 -10.05 6.21
N ALA A 116 11.89 -9.72 5.21
CA ALA A 116 11.53 -9.88 3.80
C ALA A 116 11.17 -11.33 3.43
N LYS A 117 11.78 -12.33 4.08
CA LYS A 117 11.45 -13.75 3.90
C LYS A 117 10.03 -14.13 4.35
N ASN A 118 9.38 -13.31 5.16
CA ASN A 118 8.04 -13.53 5.71
C ASN A 118 6.98 -12.65 5.03
N LEU A 119 7.32 -11.98 3.91
CA LEU A 119 6.39 -11.11 3.20
C LEU A 119 6.38 -11.42 1.71
N ILE A 120 5.17 -11.51 1.16
CA ILE A 120 4.90 -11.55 -0.27
C ILE A 120 3.94 -10.44 -0.67
N ILE A 121 3.91 -10.09 -1.96
CA ILE A 121 2.97 -9.11 -2.52
C ILE A 121 2.06 -9.86 -3.50
N THR A 122 0.76 -9.80 -3.25
CA THR A 122 -0.31 -10.36 -4.10
C THR A 122 -1.07 -9.23 -4.81
N ARG A 123 -2.06 -9.56 -5.65
CA ARG A 123 -2.85 -8.58 -6.40
C ARG A 123 -3.85 -7.83 -5.51
N ASN A 124 -4.40 -8.48 -4.48
CA ASN A 124 -5.40 -7.90 -3.59
C ASN A 124 -5.63 -8.76 -2.34
N THR A 125 -6.43 -8.23 -1.41
CA THR A 125 -6.79 -8.89 -0.14
C THR A 125 -7.57 -10.20 -0.33
N THR A 126 -8.50 -10.28 -1.29
CA THR A 126 -9.26 -11.50 -1.55
C THR A 126 -8.34 -12.64 -1.98
N GLU A 127 -7.44 -12.40 -2.93
CA GLU A 127 -6.44 -13.39 -3.34
C GLU A 127 -5.58 -13.86 -2.16
N SER A 128 -5.12 -12.94 -1.31
CA SER A 128 -4.33 -13.30 -0.12
C SER A 128 -5.10 -14.19 0.85
N LEU A 129 -6.37 -13.88 1.10
CA LEU A 129 -7.23 -14.68 1.97
C LEU A 129 -7.50 -16.05 1.36
N ASP A 130 -7.87 -16.09 0.08
CA ASP A 130 -8.10 -17.33 -0.66
C ASP A 130 -6.90 -18.26 -0.64
N MET A 131 -5.69 -17.72 -0.82
CA MET A 131 -4.46 -18.50 -0.81
C MET A 131 -4.24 -19.21 0.53
N VAL A 132 -4.57 -18.54 1.64
CA VAL A 132 -4.46 -19.11 2.98
C VAL A 132 -5.60 -20.09 3.23
N ILE A 133 -6.85 -19.69 3.00
CA ILE A 133 -8.04 -20.49 3.27
C ILE A 133 -8.01 -21.79 2.46
N LYS A 134 -7.82 -21.70 1.13
CA LYS A 134 -7.77 -22.88 0.25
C LYS A 134 -6.45 -23.65 0.34
N GLY A 135 -5.40 -23.00 0.85
CA GLY A 135 -4.09 -23.63 1.05
C GLY A 135 -4.02 -24.53 2.29
N MET A 136 -5.00 -24.46 3.20
CA MET A 136 -5.07 -25.37 4.34
C MET A 136 -5.42 -26.80 3.92
N ASN A 137 -4.87 -27.78 4.63
CA ASN A 137 -5.09 -29.20 4.38
C ASN A 137 -6.38 -29.70 5.06
N TRP A 138 -7.53 -29.15 4.67
CA TRP A 138 -8.84 -29.46 5.27
C TRP A 138 -9.13 -30.96 5.31
N LYS A 139 -9.72 -31.40 6.43
CA LYS A 139 -10.20 -32.75 6.68
C LYS A 139 -11.69 -32.73 6.98
N LYS A 140 -12.32 -33.88 6.78
CA LYS A 140 -13.73 -34.06 7.13
C LYS A 140 -13.91 -33.78 8.63
N GLY A 141 -14.81 -32.87 8.97
CA GLY A 141 -15.08 -32.47 10.35
C GLY A 141 -14.32 -31.21 10.79
N ASP A 142 -13.41 -30.68 9.98
CA ASP A 142 -12.85 -29.34 10.24
C ASP A 142 -13.91 -28.26 10.06
N GLU A 143 -13.81 -27.20 10.86
CA GLU A 143 -14.74 -26.08 10.87
C GLU A 143 -14.01 -24.76 10.69
N ALA A 144 -14.65 -23.83 9.98
CA ALA A 144 -14.20 -22.46 9.87
C ALA A 144 -15.07 -21.53 10.71
N VAL A 145 -14.45 -20.74 11.58
CA VAL A 145 -15.13 -19.75 12.42
C VAL A 145 -14.82 -18.36 11.88
N TYR A 146 -15.85 -17.59 11.56
CA TYR A 146 -15.74 -16.20 11.12
C TYR A 146 -16.84 -15.34 11.75
N ALA A 147 -16.60 -14.04 11.84
CA ALA A 147 -17.52 -13.08 12.43
C ALA A 147 -18.64 -12.67 11.46
N LYS A 148 -19.79 -12.27 12.01
CA LYS A 148 -20.89 -11.72 11.19
C LYS A 148 -20.45 -10.48 10.40
N GLN A 149 -19.47 -9.74 10.88
CA GLN A 149 -18.92 -8.53 10.27
C GLN A 149 -17.86 -8.82 9.20
N ASP A 150 -17.40 -10.07 9.05
CA ASP A 150 -16.37 -10.39 8.05
C ASP A 150 -16.87 -10.11 6.64
N TYR A 151 -15.92 -9.73 5.79
CA TYR A 151 -16.21 -9.29 4.44
C TYR A 151 -16.84 -10.41 3.62
N GLY A 152 -17.83 -10.09 2.78
CA GLY A 152 -18.59 -11.09 2.02
C GLY A 152 -17.70 -12.02 1.18
N ALA A 153 -16.65 -11.48 0.56
CA ALA A 153 -15.73 -12.28 -0.24
C ALA A 153 -14.98 -13.36 0.60
N MET A 154 -14.68 -13.09 1.87
CA MET A 154 -14.07 -14.07 2.77
C MET A 154 -15.06 -15.20 3.11
N LYS A 155 -16.31 -14.85 3.37
CA LYS A 155 -17.35 -15.83 3.76
C LYS A 155 -17.68 -16.81 2.64
N MET A 156 -17.66 -16.35 1.40
CA MET A 156 -17.95 -17.19 0.22
C MET A 156 -16.87 -18.24 -0.09
N MET A 157 -15.76 -18.27 0.65
CA MET A 157 -14.65 -19.19 0.40
C MET A 157 -14.77 -20.56 1.07
N PHE A 158 -15.74 -20.73 1.96
CA PHE A 158 -16.09 -21.98 2.62
C PHE A 158 -17.37 -22.55 2.01
#